data_AF-A0A0G3UEF4-F1
#
_entry.id   AF-A0A0G3UEF4-F1
#
_cell.length_a   1.000
_cell.length_b   1.000
_cell.length_c   1.000
_cell.angle_alpha   90.00
_cell.angle_beta   90.00
_cell.angle_gamma   90.00
#
_symmetry.space_group_name_H-M   'P 1'
#
loop_
_entity.id
_entity.type
_entity.pdbx_description
1 polymer ?
#
loop_
_entity_poly.entity_id
_entity_poly.type
_entity_poly.pdbx_seq_one_letter_code
_entity_poly.pdbx_strand_id
1 'polypeptide(L)'
;MTTESSRTAADVRREHLHKYIARITDACRDPGTRSALRAGVGRDLDHVRPMHRIVAPWLPRHRHVPETEERAFYLVASMIADRPRHTFAVEDDKDDTAEEGTSVPGPEAEGEQAQATDVSSDSATGNPGGAATEGDAQSEPAERWGRSLGYCLGRAVVESPGREREMRVSTAEARLHLLTRQSAAGLHRHLPATVRYLRQTGTDVDWVRLMEDLIAWPAFSGRISRRWLQDYYRQTDEGRNNKSDQADENDLLNDAP
;
A
#
# COMPACT_ATOMS: atom_id res chain seq x y z
N MET A 1 -33.71 17.31 12.69
CA MET A 1 -33.48 17.66 11.28
C MET A 1 -32.26 16.87 10.82
N THR A 2 -32.48 15.79 10.09
CA THR A 2 -31.42 14.83 9.73
C THR A 2 -30.78 15.31 8.43
N THR A 3 -29.51 15.68 8.48
CA THR A 3 -28.72 16.05 7.29
C THR A 3 -28.49 14.81 6.45
N GLU A 4 -29.32 14.61 5.44
CA GLU A 4 -29.15 13.58 4.42
C GLU A 4 -27.95 13.99 3.55
N SER A 5 -26.74 13.58 3.96
CA SER A 5 -25.51 13.83 3.22
C SER A 5 -25.63 13.27 1.81
N SER A 6 -25.69 14.16 0.82
CA SER A 6 -25.77 13.84 -0.59
C SER A 6 -24.61 12.94 -1.01
N ARG A 7 -24.91 11.68 -1.34
CA ARG A 7 -23.96 10.67 -1.80
C ARG A 7 -23.24 11.15 -3.06
N THR A 8 -21.93 11.35 -2.98
CA THR A 8 -21.12 11.86 -4.09
C THR A 8 -20.74 10.75 -5.07
N ALA A 9 -20.32 11.14 -6.28
CA ALA A 9 -19.78 10.18 -7.26
C ALA A 9 -18.54 9.42 -6.75
N ALA A 10 -17.76 10.03 -5.85
CA ALA A 10 -16.63 9.38 -5.19
C ALA A 10 -17.10 8.28 -4.23
N ASP A 11 -18.17 8.52 -3.47
CA ASP A 11 -18.75 7.54 -2.55
C ASP A 11 -19.32 6.33 -3.32
N VAL A 12 -20.02 6.58 -4.44
CA VAL A 12 -20.52 5.53 -5.33
C VAL A 12 -19.36 4.67 -5.86
N ARG A 13 -18.28 5.31 -6.30
CA ARG A 13 -17.09 4.61 -6.81
C ARG A 13 -16.46 3.76 -5.71
N ARG A 14 -16.27 4.31 -4.52
CA ARG A 14 -15.70 3.58 -3.39
C ARG A 14 -16.55 2.38 -3.00
N GLU A 15 -17.87 2.52 -2.96
CA GLU A 15 -18.76 1.39 -2.68
C GLU A 15 -18.63 0.30 -3.74
N HIS A 16 -18.50 0.67 -5.02
CA HIS A 16 -18.25 -0.29 -6.10
C HIS A 16 -16.93 -1.04 -5.92
N LEU A 17 -15.85 -0.35 -5.53
CA LEU A 17 -14.55 -0.97 -5.24
C LEU A 17 -14.62 -1.89 -4.00
N HIS A 18 -15.34 -1.50 -2.94
CA HIS A 18 -15.59 -2.35 -1.78
C HIS A 18 -16.28 -3.65 -2.18
N LYS A 19 -17.37 -3.56 -2.96
CA LYS A 19 -18.13 -4.71 -3.47
C LYS A 19 -17.25 -5.63 -4.31
N TYR A 20 -16.39 -5.05 -5.15
CA TYR A 20 -15.43 -5.80 -5.95
C TYR A 20 -14.44 -6.59 -5.06
N ILE A 21 -13.77 -5.91 -4.12
CA ILE A 21 -12.78 -6.53 -3.24
C ILE A 21 -13.41 -7.62 -2.36
N ALA A 22 -14.61 -7.37 -1.83
CA ALA A 22 -15.36 -8.35 -1.05
C ALA A 22 -15.66 -9.60 -1.90
N ARG A 23 -16.12 -9.42 -3.14
CA ARG A 23 -16.40 -10.55 -4.04
C ARG A 23 -15.13 -11.33 -4.38
N ILE A 24 -14.03 -10.66 -4.71
CA ILE A 24 -12.77 -11.35 -5.05
C ILE A 24 -12.23 -12.11 -3.83
N THR A 25 -12.30 -11.51 -2.65
CA THR A 25 -11.87 -12.17 -1.39
C THR A 25 -12.69 -13.43 -1.12
N ASP A 26 -14.01 -13.37 -1.31
CA ASP A 26 -14.90 -14.54 -1.21
C ASP A 26 -14.59 -15.58 -2.30
N ALA A 27 -14.40 -15.14 -3.55
CA ALA A 27 -14.07 -16.01 -4.67
C ALA A 27 -12.72 -16.75 -4.48
N CYS A 28 -11.77 -16.14 -3.78
CA CYS A 28 -10.49 -16.75 -3.41
C CYS A 28 -10.61 -17.90 -2.39
N ARG A 29 -11.79 -18.13 -1.79
CA ARG A 29 -12.04 -19.32 -0.95
C ARG A 29 -12.04 -20.60 -1.78
N ASP A 30 -12.44 -20.52 -3.05
CA ASP A 30 -12.32 -21.64 -3.99
C ASP A 30 -10.86 -21.79 -4.49
N PRO A 31 -10.21 -22.96 -4.29
CA PRO A 31 -8.82 -23.17 -4.70
C PRO A 31 -8.55 -23.00 -6.20
N GLY A 32 -9.53 -23.35 -7.05
CA GLY A 32 -9.41 -23.24 -8.52
C GLY A 32 -9.39 -21.79 -8.96
N THR A 33 -10.37 -21.02 -8.47
CA THR A 33 -10.48 -19.57 -8.70
C THR A 33 -9.26 -18.83 -8.17
N ARG A 34 -8.79 -19.16 -6.95
CA ARG A 34 -7.58 -18.57 -6.39
C ARG A 34 -6.35 -18.84 -7.25
N SER A 35 -6.17 -20.08 -7.73
CA SER A 35 -5.02 -20.43 -8.57
C SER A 35 -5.03 -19.69 -9.92
N ALA A 36 -6.22 -19.52 -10.52
CA ALA A 36 -6.39 -18.73 -11.74
C ALA A 36 -6.03 -17.25 -11.52
N LEU A 37 -6.43 -16.67 -10.39
CA LEU A 37 -6.09 -15.29 -10.03
C LEU A 37 -4.58 -15.11 -9.74
N ARG A 38 -3.96 -16.06 -9.02
CA ARG A 38 -2.52 -16.02 -8.72
C ARG A 38 -1.65 -16.07 -9.97
N ALA A 39 -2.08 -16.77 -11.01
CA ALA A 39 -1.35 -16.84 -12.27
C ALA A 39 -1.19 -15.45 -12.95
N GLY A 40 -2.00 -14.47 -12.56
CA GLY A 40 -1.94 -13.09 -13.05
C GLY A 40 -0.89 -12.20 -12.36
N VAL A 41 -0.19 -12.66 -11.32
CA VAL A 41 0.86 -11.85 -10.67
C VAL A 41 2.03 -11.65 -11.65
N GLY A 42 2.32 -10.40 -12.00
CA GLY A 42 3.45 -10.05 -12.87
C GLY A 42 3.26 -10.40 -14.36
N ARG A 43 2.05 -10.76 -14.78
CA ARG A 43 1.71 -11.02 -16.20
C ARG A 43 0.94 -9.85 -16.83
N ASP A 44 1.11 -9.70 -18.13
CA ASP A 44 0.34 -8.74 -18.94
C ASP A 44 -1.10 -9.24 -19.19
N LEU A 45 -2.04 -8.33 -19.47
CA LEU A 45 -3.49 -8.60 -19.51
C LEU A 45 -3.85 -9.67 -20.54
N ASP A 46 -3.14 -9.69 -21.66
CA ASP A 46 -3.36 -10.63 -22.77
C ASP A 46 -3.06 -12.09 -22.39
N HIS A 47 -2.31 -12.30 -21.30
CA HIS A 47 -1.83 -13.62 -20.87
C HIS A 47 -2.65 -14.23 -19.74
N VAL A 48 -3.75 -13.58 -19.30
CA VAL A 48 -4.54 -14.01 -18.14
C VAL A 48 -5.98 -14.37 -18.50
N ARG A 49 -6.14 -15.21 -19.55
CA ARG A 49 -7.46 -15.65 -20.05
C ARG A 49 -8.42 -16.18 -18.98
N PRO A 50 -7.99 -17.06 -18.04
CA PRO A 50 -8.89 -17.57 -17.00
C PRO A 50 -9.43 -16.48 -16.07
N MET A 51 -8.66 -15.41 -15.86
CA MET A 51 -9.00 -14.33 -14.93
C MET A 51 -10.06 -13.37 -15.49
N HIS A 52 -10.14 -13.23 -16.82
CA HIS A 52 -11.16 -12.39 -17.45
C HIS A 52 -12.57 -12.77 -17.02
N ARG A 53 -12.87 -14.07 -16.86
CA ARG A 53 -14.19 -14.54 -16.41
C ARG A 53 -14.59 -13.97 -15.04
N ILE A 54 -13.61 -13.70 -14.17
CA ILE A 54 -13.82 -13.26 -12.79
C ILE A 54 -13.84 -11.73 -12.71
N VAL A 55 -12.87 -11.08 -13.37
CA VAL A 55 -12.63 -9.63 -13.21
C VAL A 55 -13.43 -8.79 -14.21
N ALA A 56 -13.60 -9.24 -15.46
CA ALA A 56 -14.30 -8.48 -16.51
C ALA A 56 -15.73 -8.02 -16.15
N PRO A 57 -16.55 -8.79 -15.40
CA PRO A 57 -17.88 -8.34 -14.99
C PRO A 57 -17.90 -7.05 -14.15
N TRP A 58 -16.78 -6.73 -13.50
CA TRP A 58 -16.61 -5.57 -12.60
C TRP A 58 -16.02 -4.34 -13.29
N LEU A 59 -15.54 -4.47 -14.52
CA LEU A 59 -15.08 -3.32 -15.29
C LEU A 59 -16.30 -2.48 -15.74
N PRO A 60 -16.19 -1.14 -15.75
CA PRO A 60 -17.24 -0.28 -16.30
C PRO A 60 -17.63 -0.68 -17.72
N ARG A 61 -18.88 -1.10 -17.93
CA ARG A 61 -19.37 -1.57 -19.25
C ARG A 61 -19.73 -0.44 -20.22
N HIS A 62 -20.05 0.73 -19.69
CA HIS A 62 -20.63 1.84 -20.44
C HIS A 62 -19.59 2.87 -20.91
N ARG A 63 -18.30 2.59 -20.69
CA ARG A 63 -17.20 3.49 -21.04
C ARG A 63 -15.99 2.68 -21.46
N HIS A 64 -15.19 3.21 -22.39
CA HIS A 64 -13.85 2.70 -22.65
C HIS A 64 -12.98 2.85 -21.40
N VAL A 65 -12.64 1.72 -20.79
CA VAL A 65 -11.74 1.67 -19.64
C VAL A 65 -10.31 1.77 -20.17
N PRO A 66 -9.49 2.73 -19.71
CA PRO A 66 -8.11 2.78 -20.11
C PRO A 66 -7.38 1.54 -19.58
N GLU A 67 -6.43 1.03 -20.35
CA GLU A 67 -5.70 -0.19 -20.01
C GLU A 67 -5.06 -0.14 -18.61
N THR A 68 -4.62 1.03 -18.15
CA THR A 68 -4.07 1.18 -16.80
C THR A 68 -5.11 0.96 -15.69
N GLU A 69 -6.36 1.40 -15.90
CA GLU A 69 -7.46 1.15 -14.97
C GLU A 69 -7.78 -0.34 -14.95
N GLU A 70 -7.89 -0.99 -16.11
CA GLU A 70 -8.06 -2.45 -16.20
C GLU A 70 -6.92 -3.17 -15.47
N ARG A 71 -5.67 -2.81 -15.78
CA ARG A 71 -4.48 -3.37 -15.13
C ARG A 71 -4.54 -3.25 -13.61
N ALA A 72 -5.11 -2.18 -13.04
CA ALA A 72 -5.26 -2.03 -11.60
C ALA A 72 -6.25 -3.05 -11.01
N PHE A 73 -7.39 -3.30 -11.66
CA PHE A 73 -8.34 -4.34 -11.25
C PHE A 73 -7.70 -5.72 -11.22
N TYR A 74 -7.00 -6.07 -12.30
CA TYR A 74 -6.35 -7.37 -12.44
C TYR A 74 -5.21 -7.52 -11.42
N LEU A 75 -4.36 -6.50 -11.26
CA LEU A 75 -3.25 -6.52 -10.30
C LEU A 75 -3.73 -6.71 -8.86
N VAL A 76 -4.74 -5.95 -8.43
CA VAL A 76 -5.29 -6.07 -7.06
C VAL A 76 -5.91 -7.44 -6.83
N ALA A 77 -6.64 -8.00 -7.80
CA ALA A 77 -7.16 -9.36 -7.69
C ALA A 77 -6.05 -10.40 -7.53
N SER A 78 -4.98 -10.30 -8.32
CA SER A 78 -3.80 -11.18 -8.21
C SER A 78 -3.14 -11.07 -6.83
N MET A 79 -2.98 -9.84 -6.31
CA MET A 79 -2.38 -9.62 -4.97
C MET A 79 -3.26 -10.14 -3.83
N ILE A 80 -4.59 -10.01 -3.95
CA ILE A 80 -5.55 -10.61 -3.01
C ILE A 80 -5.51 -12.13 -3.10
N ALA A 81 -5.24 -12.71 -4.27
CA ALA A 81 -5.15 -14.16 -4.41
C ALA A 81 -3.80 -14.74 -3.95
N ASP A 82 -2.72 -13.95 -3.96
CA ASP A 82 -1.37 -14.39 -3.55
C ASP A 82 -1.22 -14.60 -2.02
N ARG A 83 -2.30 -14.52 -1.23
CA ARG A 83 -2.19 -14.79 0.23
C ARG A 83 -1.71 -16.22 0.51
N PRO A 84 -0.89 -16.43 1.57
CA PRO A 84 -0.59 -17.76 2.06
C PRO A 84 -1.87 -18.51 2.41
N ARG A 85 -1.88 -19.84 2.23
CA ARG A 85 -3.08 -20.69 2.34
C ARG A 85 -3.76 -20.57 3.72
N HIS A 86 -2.99 -20.33 4.78
CA HIS A 86 -3.47 -20.21 6.15
C HIS A 86 -4.35 -18.97 6.42
N THR A 87 -4.35 -17.94 5.54
CA THR A 87 -5.22 -16.77 5.73
C THR A 87 -6.69 -17.04 5.35
N PHE A 88 -6.97 -18.13 4.64
CA PHE A 88 -8.33 -18.51 4.22
C PHE A 88 -8.84 -19.79 4.89
N ALA A 89 -7.97 -20.50 5.62
CA ALA A 89 -8.33 -21.65 6.41
C ALA A 89 -8.76 -21.14 7.79
N VAL A 90 -10.05 -21.17 8.08
CA VAL A 90 -10.51 -21.26 9.46
C VAL A 90 -10.16 -22.69 9.91
N GLU A 91 -9.38 -22.76 10.98
CA GLU A 91 -9.09 -23.92 11.85
C GLU A 91 -9.47 -25.30 11.28
N ASP A 92 -8.52 -25.96 10.62
CA ASP A 92 -8.45 -27.41 10.58
C ASP A 92 -6.97 -27.84 10.44
N ASP A 93 -6.69 -28.97 11.07
CA ASP A 93 -5.44 -29.41 11.70
C ASP A 93 -4.12 -29.43 10.90
N LYS A 94 -3.06 -29.17 11.69
CA LYS A 94 -1.67 -29.67 11.74
C LYS A 94 -0.95 -30.32 10.55
N ASP A 95 0.32 -29.92 10.50
CA ASP A 95 1.54 -30.62 10.05
C ASP A 95 1.77 -30.71 8.53
N ASP A 96 2.80 -30.01 8.04
CA ASP A 96 4.06 -30.70 7.71
C ASP A 96 5.18 -29.68 7.38
N THR A 97 6.40 -30.10 7.67
CA THR A 97 7.66 -29.33 7.73
C THR A 97 8.47 -29.47 6.42
N ALA A 98 9.56 -28.71 6.31
CA ALA A 98 10.69 -28.75 5.36
C ALA A 98 10.66 -27.70 4.22
N GLU A 99 11.47 -26.64 4.30
CA GLU A 99 12.90 -26.53 3.83
C GLU A 99 12.98 -26.50 2.30
N GLU A 100 13.80 -25.75 1.57
CA GLU A 100 14.90 -24.79 1.74
C GLU A 100 15.10 -24.20 0.31
N GLY A 101 15.80 -23.06 0.12
CA GLY A 101 16.20 -22.69 -1.24
C GLY A 101 16.53 -21.23 -1.51
N THR A 102 17.67 -20.79 -0.99
CA THR A 102 18.51 -19.68 -1.46
C THR A 102 18.49 -19.43 -2.97
N SER A 103 18.45 -18.17 -3.41
CA SER A 103 19.40 -17.59 -4.39
C SER A 103 19.14 -16.11 -4.68
N VAL A 104 20.09 -15.28 -4.26
CA VAL A 104 20.35 -13.93 -4.77
C VAL A 104 20.89 -14.04 -6.20
N PRO A 105 20.56 -13.10 -7.09
CA PRO A 105 21.61 -12.56 -7.95
C PRO A 105 21.55 -11.03 -8.08
N GLY A 106 22.70 -10.38 -7.83
CA GLY A 106 23.05 -9.14 -8.52
C GLY A 106 23.36 -9.42 -10.00
N PRO A 107 23.44 -8.38 -10.84
CA PRO A 107 24.80 -7.94 -11.15
C PRO A 107 25.00 -6.43 -11.30
N GLU A 108 26.30 -6.13 -11.22
CA GLU A 108 27.09 -4.92 -11.48
C GLU A 108 26.89 -4.40 -12.93
N ALA A 109 26.80 -3.08 -13.11
CA ALA A 109 27.75 -2.20 -13.85
C ALA A 109 27.89 -2.54 -15.35
N GLU A 110 27.56 -1.66 -16.30
CA GLU A 110 28.31 -0.49 -16.79
C GLU A 110 27.31 0.38 -17.62
N GLY A 111 27.28 1.71 -17.55
CA GLY A 111 28.21 2.61 -18.23
C GLY A 111 27.46 3.34 -19.37
N GLU A 112 27.24 4.65 -19.27
CA GLU A 112 27.44 5.63 -20.36
C GLU A 112 27.08 7.05 -19.87
N GLN A 113 27.94 8.01 -20.19
CA GLN A 113 27.93 9.40 -19.76
C GLN A 113 27.16 10.29 -20.76
N ALA A 114 26.53 11.37 -20.29
CA ALA A 114 26.38 12.62 -21.06
C ALA A 114 26.22 13.84 -20.13
N GLN A 115 27.09 14.82 -20.37
CA GLN A 115 27.30 16.13 -19.71
C GLN A 115 26.06 17.05 -19.79
N ALA A 116 25.67 17.71 -18.69
CA ALA A 116 26.11 19.01 -18.15
C ALA A 116 25.63 20.24 -18.93
N THR A 117 24.76 21.05 -18.30
CA THR A 117 24.85 22.52 -18.32
C THR A 117 24.42 23.11 -16.97
N ASP A 118 25.21 24.10 -16.57
CA ASP A 118 25.29 24.91 -15.37
C ASP A 118 24.32 26.11 -15.43
N VAL A 119 23.61 26.41 -14.33
CA VAL A 119 23.44 27.79 -13.84
C VAL A 119 23.30 27.77 -12.31
N SER A 120 24.26 28.42 -11.63
CA SER A 120 24.27 28.72 -10.19
C SER A 120 23.56 30.04 -9.85
N SER A 121 22.97 30.11 -8.65
CA SER A 121 22.96 31.24 -7.67
C SER A 121 21.64 31.27 -6.89
N ASP A 122 21.51 31.82 -5.69
CA ASP A 122 22.25 31.78 -4.42
C ASP A 122 21.27 32.36 -3.37
N SER A 123 21.44 31.96 -2.11
CA SER A 123 21.07 32.68 -0.88
C SER A 123 19.59 32.88 -0.46
N ALA A 124 19.23 32.06 0.54
CA ALA A 124 18.61 32.36 1.85
C ALA A 124 17.88 33.70 2.09
N THR A 125 16.73 33.63 2.80
CA THR A 125 16.53 34.22 4.16
C THR A 125 15.09 33.97 4.69
N GLY A 126 14.99 33.46 5.93
CA GLY A 126 14.07 33.98 6.96
C GLY A 126 12.59 33.58 6.94
N ASN A 127 12.23 32.57 7.73
CA ASN A 127 11.02 32.55 8.57
C ASN A 127 11.30 33.49 9.80
N PRO A 128 10.34 33.97 10.65
CA PRO A 128 9.10 33.30 11.05
C PRO A 128 7.88 34.20 11.39
N GLY A 129 6.77 33.55 11.78
CA GLY A 129 5.85 34.09 12.79
C GLY A 129 4.38 34.24 12.36
N GLY A 130 3.53 33.34 12.84
CA GLY A 130 2.07 33.46 12.74
C GLY A 130 1.40 32.34 13.52
N ALA A 131 1.21 32.59 14.81
CA ALA A 131 0.74 31.63 15.81
C ALA A 131 -0.77 31.34 15.74
N ALA A 132 -1.08 30.10 16.12
CA ALA A 132 -2.23 29.60 16.87
C ALA A 132 -3.65 29.82 16.31
N THR A 133 -4.31 28.70 16.03
CA THR A 133 -5.57 28.39 16.72
C THR A 133 -5.62 26.88 16.94
N GLU A 134 -5.50 26.50 18.20
CA GLU A 134 -5.80 25.17 18.72
C GLU A 134 -7.30 24.91 18.58
N GLY A 135 -7.64 23.75 18.04
CA GLY A 135 -9.01 23.34 17.76
C GLY A 135 -9.01 21.85 17.44
N ASP A 136 -9.05 21.08 18.52
CA ASP A 136 -9.51 19.69 18.70
C ASP A 136 -10.23 19.03 17.48
N ALA A 137 -9.47 18.71 16.44
CA ALA A 137 -9.95 18.07 15.21
C ALA A 137 -9.01 16.94 14.74
N GLN A 138 -8.27 16.34 15.69
CA GLN A 138 -7.33 15.27 15.40
C GLN A 138 -8.02 13.91 15.52
N SER A 139 -8.81 13.52 14.50
CA SER A 139 -9.05 12.11 14.10
C SER A 139 -9.92 11.93 12.84
N GLU A 140 -10.71 12.93 12.44
CA GLU A 140 -11.73 12.75 11.38
C GLU A 140 -11.29 12.85 9.89
N PRO A 141 -10.13 13.42 9.47
CA PRO A 141 -9.78 13.43 8.04
C PRO A 141 -9.14 12.13 7.54
N ALA A 142 -8.44 11.38 8.39
CA ALA A 142 -7.75 10.15 8.00
C ALA A 142 -8.72 9.01 7.65
N GLU A 143 -9.86 8.94 8.34
CA GLU A 143 -10.88 7.91 8.07
C GLU A 143 -11.59 8.12 6.73
N ARG A 144 -11.83 9.40 6.35
CA ARG A 144 -12.55 9.72 5.12
C ARG A 144 -11.80 9.31 3.86
N TRP A 145 -10.46 9.29 3.87
CA TRP A 145 -9.66 8.96 2.70
C TRP A 145 -9.05 7.56 2.71
N GLY A 146 -9.31 6.75 3.73
CA GLY A 146 -8.76 5.40 3.86
C GLY A 146 -7.25 5.40 4.13
N ARG A 147 -6.70 4.22 4.42
CA ARG A 147 -5.29 4.08 4.79
C ARG A 147 -4.45 3.97 3.52
N SER A 148 -3.53 4.90 3.31
CA SER A 148 -2.65 4.82 2.13
C SER A 148 -1.61 3.70 2.28
N LEU A 149 -0.95 3.34 1.17
CA LEU A 149 0.14 2.36 1.22
C LEU A 149 1.30 2.84 2.12
N GLY A 150 1.59 4.14 2.11
CA GLY A 150 2.59 4.76 2.98
C GLY A 150 2.26 4.61 4.46
N TYR A 151 0.99 4.85 4.83
CA TYR A 151 0.50 4.61 6.19
C TYR A 151 0.70 3.15 6.62
N CYS A 152 0.34 2.19 5.75
CA CYS A 152 0.49 0.77 6.07
C CYS A 152 1.97 0.37 6.27
N LEU A 153 2.87 0.89 5.43
CA LEU A 153 4.32 0.69 5.59
C LEU A 153 4.83 1.31 6.91
N GLY A 154 4.38 2.52 7.24
CA GLY A 154 4.75 3.19 8.49
C GLY A 154 4.28 2.39 9.71
N ARG A 155 3.04 1.89 9.69
CA ARG A 155 2.52 1.03 10.76
C ARG A 155 3.32 -0.26 10.93
N ALA A 156 3.67 -0.93 9.84
CA ALA A 156 4.48 -2.14 9.88
C ALA A 156 5.89 -1.92 10.47
N VAL A 157 6.43 -0.71 10.37
CA VAL A 157 7.69 -0.31 11.01
C VAL A 157 7.50 0.00 12.51
N VAL A 158 6.35 0.56 12.89
CA VAL A 158 6.08 0.97 14.27
C VAL A 158 5.65 -0.22 15.15
N GLU A 159 4.73 -1.04 14.64
CA GLU A 159 4.00 -2.09 15.35
C GLU A 159 4.71 -3.45 15.37
N SER A 160 6.02 -3.50 15.11
CA SER A 160 6.88 -4.70 15.04
C SER A 160 6.40 -5.82 15.99
N PRO A 161 5.72 -6.88 15.48
CA PRO A 161 5.12 -7.91 16.33
C PRO A 161 6.15 -8.94 16.83
N GLY A 162 7.31 -8.46 17.28
CA GLY A 162 8.47 -9.25 17.67
C GLY A 162 9.62 -9.21 16.66
N ARG A 163 10.79 -9.69 17.10
CA ARG A 163 12.10 -9.58 16.41
C ARG A 163 12.15 -10.26 15.03
N GLU A 164 11.26 -11.23 14.77
CA GLU A 164 11.29 -12.05 13.55
C GLU A 164 10.46 -11.50 12.38
N ARG A 165 9.49 -10.61 12.65
CA ARG A 165 8.56 -10.07 11.64
C ARG A 165 8.62 -8.54 11.51
N GLU A 166 9.64 -7.93 12.10
CA GLU A 166 9.87 -6.49 12.06
C GLU A 166 10.31 -6.03 10.66
N MET A 167 9.64 -5.00 10.16
CA MET A 167 10.09 -4.28 8.98
C MET A 167 11.05 -3.17 9.37
N ARG A 168 12.28 -3.24 8.84
CA ARG A 168 13.27 -2.17 9.04
C ARG A 168 12.82 -0.88 8.34
N VAL A 169 12.94 0.24 9.06
CA VAL A 169 12.67 1.61 8.56
C VAL A 169 13.33 1.83 7.20
N SER A 170 14.64 1.56 7.08
CA SER A 170 15.40 1.77 5.85
C SER A 170 14.91 0.92 4.68
N THR A 171 14.40 -0.28 4.95
CA THR A 171 13.85 -1.17 3.92
C THR A 171 12.48 -0.69 3.45
N ALA A 172 11.62 -0.26 4.38
CA ALA A 172 10.32 0.31 4.07
C ALA A 172 10.46 1.58 3.22
N GLU A 173 11.33 2.49 3.65
CA GLU A 173 11.61 3.76 2.97
C GLU A 173 12.20 3.53 1.58
N ALA A 174 13.19 2.64 1.44
CA ALA A 174 13.77 2.32 0.13
C ALA A 174 12.72 1.77 -0.85
N ARG A 175 11.84 0.87 -0.39
CA ARG A 175 10.73 0.34 -1.21
C ARG A 175 9.73 1.43 -1.57
N LEU A 176 9.37 2.29 -0.63
CA LEU A 176 8.45 3.39 -0.89
C LEU A 176 9.03 4.40 -1.90
N HIS A 177 10.30 4.77 -1.73
CA HIS A 177 11.01 5.65 -2.66
C HIS A 177 11.13 5.03 -4.04
N LEU A 178 11.37 3.72 -4.13
CA LEU A 178 11.38 3.01 -5.41
C LEU A 178 10.02 3.14 -6.11
N LEU A 179 8.92 2.80 -5.43
CA LEU A 179 7.57 2.81 -6.01
C LEU A 179 7.14 4.21 -6.47
N THR A 180 7.42 5.24 -5.67
CA THR A 180 7.01 6.62 -5.97
C THR A 180 7.68 7.22 -7.21
N ARG A 181 8.80 6.64 -7.66
CA ARG A 181 9.52 7.03 -8.87
C ARG A 181 9.09 6.24 -10.12
N GLN A 182 8.25 5.21 -9.98
CA GLN A 182 7.89 4.36 -11.12
C GLN A 182 6.74 4.94 -11.96
N SER A 183 6.78 4.61 -13.26
CA SER A 183 5.61 4.74 -14.14
C SER A 183 4.50 3.77 -13.72
N ALA A 184 3.29 3.93 -14.25
CA ALA A 184 2.19 2.99 -13.96
C ALA A 184 2.57 1.53 -14.27
N ALA A 185 3.23 1.28 -15.40
CA ALA A 185 3.71 -0.06 -15.76
C ALA A 185 4.77 -0.58 -14.77
N GLY A 186 5.73 0.27 -14.38
CA GLY A 186 6.75 -0.09 -13.39
C GLY A 186 6.15 -0.36 -12.01
N LEU A 187 5.15 0.43 -11.62
CA LEU A 187 4.42 0.26 -10.37
C LEU A 187 3.76 -1.12 -10.34
N HIS A 188 3.15 -1.56 -11.42
CA HIS A 188 2.49 -2.87 -11.48
C HIS A 188 3.48 -4.04 -11.39
N ARG A 189 4.73 -3.84 -11.82
CA ARG A 189 5.81 -4.82 -11.69
C ARG A 189 6.37 -4.91 -10.27
N HIS A 190 6.55 -3.78 -9.59
CA HIS A 190 7.24 -3.72 -8.29
C HIS A 190 6.30 -3.81 -7.08
N LEU A 191 5.03 -3.38 -7.24
CA LEU A 191 4.06 -3.35 -6.16
C LEU A 191 3.78 -4.73 -5.53
N PRO A 192 3.62 -5.84 -6.30
CA PRO A 192 3.32 -7.15 -5.71
C PRO A 192 4.36 -7.60 -4.68
N ALA A 193 5.65 -7.35 -4.95
CA ALA A 193 6.73 -7.73 -4.05
C ALA A 193 6.68 -6.94 -2.73
N THR A 194 6.40 -5.63 -2.81
CA THR A 194 6.28 -4.78 -1.61
C THR A 194 5.04 -5.14 -0.79
N VAL A 195 3.90 -5.38 -1.44
CA VAL A 195 2.66 -5.81 -0.76
C VAL A 195 2.84 -7.19 -0.12
N ARG A 196 3.52 -8.13 -0.77
CA ARG A 196 3.82 -9.45 -0.19
C ARG A 196 4.67 -9.32 1.08
N TYR A 197 5.71 -8.49 1.05
CA TYR A 197 6.56 -8.23 2.20
C TYR A 197 5.79 -7.57 3.34
N LEU A 198 5.00 -6.52 3.06
CA LEU A 198 4.12 -5.87 4.02
C LEU A 198 3.12 -6.84 4.67
N ARG A 199 2.66 -7.86 3.94
CA ARG A 199 1.74 -8.86 4.50
C ARG A 199 2.46 -9.90 5.36
N GLN A 200 3.76 -10.13 5.16
CA GLN A 200 4.55 -11.02 6.04
C GLN A 200 4.73 -10.40 7.44
N THR A 201 4.65 -9.08 7.57
CA THR A 201 4.72 -8.36 8.84
C THR A 201 3.38 -8.35 9.59
N GLY A 202 2.32 -8.92 9.00
CA GLY A 202 0.98 -8.98 9.61
C GLY A 202 0.14 -7.71 9.46
N THR A 203 0.59 -6.73 8.67
CA THR A 203 -0.15 -5.48 8.47
C THR A 203 -1.19 -5.63 7.35
N ASP A 204 -2.43 -5.26 7.66
CA ASP A 204 -3.52 -5.26 6.68
C ASP A 204 -3.40 -4.08 5.70
N VAL A 205 -3.56 -4.41 4.42
CA VAL A 205 -3.55 -3.43 3.33
C VAL A 205 -4.98 -2.99 3.03
N ASP A 206 -5.20 -1.68 2.99
CA ASP A 206 -6.44 -1.10 2.48
C ASP A 206 -6.46 -1.20 0.94
N TRP A 207 -7.06 -2.29 0.45
CA TRP A 207 -7.14 -2.61 -0.98
C TRP A 207 -7.94 -1.58 -1.76
N VAL A 208 -8.95 -0.98 -1.13
CA VAL A 208 -9.84 -0.02 -1.79
C VAL A 208 -9.05 1.23 -2.08
N ARG A 209 -8.36 1.75 -1.07
CA ARG A 209 -7.53 2.93 -1.22
C ARG A 209 -6.39 2.70 -2.20
N LEU A 210 -5.72 1.54 -2.09
CA LEU A 210 -4.67 1.17 -3.05
C LEU A 210 -5.19 1.15 -4.48
N MET A 211 -6.41 0.65 -4.70
CA MET A 211 -7.03 0.58 -6.01
C MET A 211 -7.39 1.95 -6.56
N GLU A 212 -7.95 2.86 -5.75
CA GLU A 212 -8.17 4.26 -6.14
C GLU A 212 -6.85 4.93 -6.61
N ASP A 213 -5.77 4.66 -5.89
CA ASP A 213 -4.45 5.23 -6.18
C ASP A 213 -3.85 4.69 -7.47
N LEU A 214 -4.00 3.39 -7.72
CA LEU A 214 -3.55 2.78 -8.97
C LEU A 214 -4.30 3.30 -10.19
N ILE A 215 -5.63 3.44 -10.09
CA ILE A 215 -6.47 3.97 -11.17
C ILE A 215 -6.12 5.44 -11.45
N ALA A 216 -5.87 6.23 -10.40
CA ALA A 216 -5.52 7.64 -10.51
C ALA A 216 -4.04 7.89 -10.86
N TRP A 217 -3.18 6.87 -10.78
CA TRP A 217 -1.72 7.00 -10.94
C TRP A 217 -1.29 7.71 -12.23
N PRO A 218 -1.81 7.36 -13.43
CA PRO A 218 -1.36 7.98 -14.68
C PRO A 218 -1.54 9.51 -14.72
N ALA A 219 -2.58 10.01 -14.05
CA ALA A 219 -2.90 11.44 -14.05
C ALA A 219 -2.34 12.18 -12.82
N PHE A 220 -2.14 11.49 -11.70
CA PHE A 220 -1.86 12.12 -10.40
C PHE A 220 -0.69 11.50 -9.64
N SER A 221 0.23 10.79 -10.31
CA SER A 221 1.38 10.11 -9.69
C SER A 221 2.13 11.00 -8.70
N GLY A 222 2.50 12.23 -9.07
CA GLY A 222 3.22 13.14 -8.17
C GLY A 222 2.44 13.50 -6.89
N ARG A 223 1.11 13.64 -6.98
CA ARG A 223 0.24 13.91 -5.81
C ARG A 223 0.11 12.67 -4.93
N ILE A 224 -0.06 11.50 -5.54
CA ILE A 224 -0.21 10.23 -4.82
C ILE A 224 1.11 9.85 -4.14
N SER A 225 2.23 9.94 -4.84
CA SER A 225 3.57 9.72 -4.31
C SER A 225 3.85 10.62 -3.10
N ARG A 226 3.55 11.91 -3.21
CA ARG A 226 3.69 12.85 -2.09
C ARG A 226 2.85 12.42 -0.90
N ARG A 227 1.57 12.06 -1.13
CA ARG A 227 0.69 11.62 -0.05
C ARG A 227 1.20 10.35 0.63
N TRP A 228 1.64 9.35 -0.14
CA TRP A 228 2.21 8.13 0.43
C TRP A 228 3.45 8.43 1.29
N LEU A 229 4.35 9.31 0.83
CA LEU A 229 5.51 9.71 1.62
C LEU A 229 5.12 10.47 2.90
N GLN A 230 4.19 11.42 2.78
CA GLN A 230 3.70 12.18 3.93
C GLN A 230 3.05 11.28 4.98
N ASP A 231 2.18 10.36 4.57
CA ASP A 231 1.51 9.43 5.47
C ASP A 231 2.51 8.46 6.13
N TYR A 232 3.55 8.03 5.40
CA TYR A 232 4.61 7.21 5.95
C TYR A 232 5.38 7.93 7.06
N TYR A 233 5.91 9.13 6.78
CA TYR A 233 6.69 9.87 7.76
C TYR A 233 5.85 10.30 8.97
N ARG A 234 4.60 10.74 8.76
CA ARG A 234 3.67 11.03 9.87
C ARG A 234 3.50 9.82 10.78
N GLN A 235 3.23 8.65 10.21
CA GLN A 235 3.02 7.44 10.99
C GLN A 235 4.28 6.98 11.73
N THR A 236 5.47 7.11 11.15
CA THR A 236 6.72 6.75 11.82
C THR A 236 7.12 7.74 12.91
N ASP A 237 6.87 9.03 12.70
CA ASP A 237 7.16 10.09 13.67
C ASP A 237 6.21 9.99 14.87
N GLU A 238 4.91 9.79 14.63
CA GLU A 238 3.90 9.53 15.67
C GLU A 238 4.27 8.28 16.49
N GLY A 239 4.68 7.20 15.81
CA GLY A 239 5.12 5.98 16.48
C GLY A 239 6.41 6.14 17.30
N ARG A 240 7.28 7.07 16.92
CA ARG A 240 8.50 7.39 17.67
C ARG A 240 8.17 8.20 18.92
N ASN A 241 7.34 9.22 18.80
CA ASN A 241 6.91 10.06 19.92
C ASN A 241 6.18 9.22 20.97
N ASN A 242 5.22 8.37 20.55
CA ASN A 242 4.50 7.50 21.47
C ASN A 242 5.41 6.52 22.24
N LYS A 243 6.50 6.04 21.62
CA LYS A 243 7.48 5.18 22.30
C LYS A 243 8.29 5.94 23.35
N SER A 244 8.62 7.21 23.08
CA SER A 244 9.27 8.09 24.06
C SER A 244 8.35 8.40 25.23
N ASP A 245 7.11 8.80 24.97
CA ASP A 245 6.12 9.11 26.02
C ASP A 245 5.86 7.89 26.94
N GLN A 246 5.77 6.68 26.36
CA GLN A 246 5.63 5.44 27.14
C GLN A 246 6.87 5.09 27.97
N ALA A 247 8.07 5.42 27.50
CA ALA A 247 9.30 5.20 28.26
C ALA A 247 9.33 6.15 29.48
N ASP A 248 9.02 7.41 29.26
CA ASP A 248 8.94 8.42 30.33
C ASP A 248 7.86 8.06 31.37
N GLU A 249 6.68 7.60 30.93
CA GLU A 249 5.60 7.13 31.82
C GLU A 249 6.00 5.89 32.62
N ASN A 250 6.68 4.92 31.99
CA ASN A 250 7.16 3.73 32.70
C ASN A 250 8.25 4.07 33.73
N ASP A 251 9.14 5.01 33.42
CA ASP A 251 10.16 5.47 34.38
C ASP A 251 9.50 6.17 35.58
N LEU A 252 8.46 6.98 35.36
CA LEU A 252 7.69 7.61 36.45
C LEU A 252 6.91 6.60 37.31
N LEU A 253 6.41 5.50 36.73
CA LEU A 253 5.73 4.43 37.45
C LEU A 253 6.70 3.53 38.24
N ASN A 254 7.91 3.30 37.74
CA ASN A 254 8.94 2.51 38.41
C ASN A 254 9.65 3.25 39.54
N ASP A 255 9.65 4.58 39.54
CA ASP A 255 10.30 5.42 40.57
C ASP A 255 9.34 5.83 41.71
N ALA A 256 8.12 5.27 41.74
CA ALA A 256 7.17 5.46 42.83
C ALA A 256 7.45 4.47 44.00
N PRO A 257 7.59 4.96 45.25
CA PRO A 257 8.06 4.19 46.42
C PRO A 257 7.07 3.17 46.99
#